data_AF-A0A2V9BQY6-F1
#
_entry.id   AF-A0A2V9BQY6-F1
#
_cell.length_a   1.000
_cell.length_b   1.000
_cell.length_c   1.000
_cell.angle_alpha   90.00
_cell.angle_beta   90.00
_cell.angle_gamma   90.00
#
_symmetry.space_group_name_H-M   'P 1'
#
loop_
_entity.id
_entity.type
_entity.pdbx_description
1 polymer ?
#
loop_
_entity_poly.entity_id
_entity_poly.type
_entity_poly.pdbx_seq_one_letter_code
_entity_poly.pdbx_strand_id
1 'polypeptide(L)'
;MRDDPPAGVDVISFEVNVIGATLGPNGPDLLAGKGPIEIEVKRLEVETAFLSTANVPVNSGSFSSLSLIFANPELTFQNNTKPPVTIAGCAPGAVCQIKPTGTLTANVTLNPALTISANNPTGMQVDVNLAKLLSNSLVVDFSNGSITITQSQVQPGGELEDVDDVSGTVVKVDTAAKTFDLQTSQNTTLTGIKVDDNTKFEDCTGNPVNFANCVHVNDKVQVDLKLQPDGTKVAKKIEQQNEEANEEDLEGIITSVDTAANTIQMVAVENLSLLPGTILGSPVTVSVANNAKFQVKQKGLKVDPALVSSFNSINSLLVGQNVEVRRRGGDGSSSSSPIVTDRVRLRMSRFTAPVKSKTGTNTFTVDTSGIGLFHNAKPAAIDQITVDASQAEFEPKSVTVSSLQAGDSISLRGLLFGPAANATLVAGKVRKR
;
A
#
# COMPACT_ATOMS: atom_id res chain seq x y z
N MET A 1 7.57 0.54 -12.74
CA MET A 1 8.37 -0.09 -11.66
C MET A 1 8.61 -1.59 -11.87
N ARG A 2 9.87 -2.07 -11.86
CA ARG A 2 10.25 -3.50 -11.72
C ARG A 2 10.75 -3.69 -10.29
N ASP A 3 10.11 -4.56 -9.51
CA ASP A 3 10.55 -4.94 -8.15
C ASP A 3 11.35 -6.23 -8.27
N ASP A 4 12.65 -6.09 -8.51
CA ASP A 4 13.61 -7.14 -8.18
C ASP A 4 14.38 -6.61 -6.97
N PRO A 5 14.00 -6.97 -5.73
CA PRO A 5 14.75 -6.53 -4.56
C PRO A 5 16.20 -6.99 -4.69
N PRO A 6 17.17 -6.32 -4.01
CA PRO A 6 18.55 -6.76 -4.03
C PRO A 6 18.66 -8.23 -3.62
N ALA A 7 19.52 -8.98 -4.31
CA ALA A 7 19.60 -10.43 -4.12
C ALA A 7 19.80 -10.79 -2.64
N GLY A 8 18.95 -11.68 -2.12
CA GLY A 8 19.01 -12.11 -0.73
C GLY A 8 18.29 -11.21 0.27
N VAL A 9 17.42 -10.30 -0.19
CA VAL A 9 16.57 -9.47 0.66
C VAL A 9 15.13 -9.48 0.13
N ASP A 10 14.15 -9.54 1.03
CA ASP A 10 12.78 -9.14 0.70
C ASP A 10 12.45 -7.85 1.44
N VAL A 11 12.03 -6.84 0.69
CA VAL A 11 11.51 -5.60 1.26
C VAL A 11 10.05 -5.82 1.68
N ILE A 12 9.74 -5.53 2.94
CA ILE A 12 8.40 -5.71 3.52
C ILE A 12 7.68 -4.37 3.63
N SER A 13 8.37 -3.33 4.10
CA SER A 13 7.90 -1.94 4.17
C SER A 13 9.06 -1.01 3.85
N PHE A 14 8.77 0.09 3.16
CA PHE A 14 9.74 1.13 2.90
C PHE A 14 9.06 2.50 2.87
N GLU A 15 9.24 3.25 3.96
CA GLU A 15 8.69 4.57 4.16
C GLU A 15 9.74 5.64 3.84
N VAL A 16 9.31 6.73 3.19
CA VAL A 16 10.18 7.89 2.93
C VAL A 16 9.35 9.15 2.84
N ASN A 17 9.92 10.28 3.25
CA ASN A 17 9.29 11.59 3.14
C ASN A 17 9.71 12.30 1.86
N VAL A 18 8.76 12.76 1.05
CA VAL A 18 8.99 13.74 -0.02
C VAL A 18 8.89 15.14 0.60
N ILE A 19 10.00 15.88 0.61
CA ILE A 19 10.10 17.19 1.28
C ILE A 19 10.37 18.34 0.31
N GLY A 20 10.57 18.06 -0.98
CA GLY A 20 10.64 19.08 -2.02
C GLY A 20 10.33 18.51 -3.40
N ALA A 21 9.64 19.27 -4.23
CA ALA A 21 9.34 18.91 -5.61
C ALA A 21 9.33 20.16 -6.51
N THR A 22 10.45 20.52 -7.12
CA THR A 22 10.62 21.81 -7.82
C THR A 22 10.77 21.61 -9.33
N LEU A 23 9.91 22.29 -10.11
CA LEU A 23 10.06 22.33 -11.57
C LEU A 23 11.27 23.18 -11.97
N GLY A 24 11.99 22.77 -13.01
CA GLY A 24 13.15 23.50 -13.54
C GLY A 24 13.00 23.82 -15.03
N PRO A 25 13.58 24.94 -15.51
CA PRO A 25 14.35 25.91 -14.74
C PRO A 25 13.46 26.92 -13.97
N ASN A 26 13.86 27.28 -12.74
CA ASN A 26 13.25 28.33 -11.90
C ASN A 26 11.71 28.22 -11.72
N GLY A 27 11.18 27.00 -11.73
CA GLY A 27 9.75 26.75 -11.54
C GLY A 27 9.34 26.72 -10.07
N PRO A 28 8.03 26.62 -9.81
CA PRO A 28 7.51 26.58 -8.45
C PRO A 28 7.83 25.24 -7.76
N ASP A 29 7.78 25.27 -6.43
CA ASP A 29 7.66 24.06 -5.61
C ASP A 29 6.22 23.55 -5.66
N LEU A 30 6.08 22.29 -6.06
CA LEU A 30 4.82 21.60 -6.25
C LEU A 30 4.24 21.08 -4.95
N LEU A 31 5.03 20.96 -3.88
CA LEU A 31 4.48 20.61 -2.57
C LEU A 31 3.67 21.76 -1.95
N ALA A 32 3.79 22.97 -2.49
CA ALA A 32 3.01 24.14 -2.14
C ALA A 32 3.04 24.45 -0.63
N GLY A 33 4.17 24.19 0.04
CA GLY A 33 4.34 24.45 1.48
C GLY A 33 3.52 23.54 2.40
N LYS A 34 2.98 22.42 1.90
CA LYS A 34 2.22 21.44 2.71
C LYS A 34 3.08 20.65 3.70
N GLY A 35 4.40 20.84 3.66
CA GLY A 35 5.36 20.11 4.49
C GLY A 35 5.73 18.74 3.89
N PRO A 36 6.46 17.91 4.67
CA PRO A 36 6.79 16.55 4.29
C PRO A 36 5.54 15.72 3.98
N ILE A 37 5.62 14.93 2.90
CA ILE A 37 4.60 13.94 2.54
C ILE A 37 5.26 12.58 2.64
N GLU A 38 4.81 11.77 3.57
CA GLU A 38 5.30 10.40 3.73
C GLU A 38 4.62 9.47 2.72
N ILE A 39 5.41 8.59 2.12
CA ILE A 39 4.96 7.56 1.18
C ILE A 39 5.48 6.20 1.63
N GLU A 40 4.61 5.19 1.56
CA GLU A 40 4.99 3.78 1.71
C GLU A 40 5.19 3.18 0.31
N VAL A 41 6.46 3.03 -0.08
CA VAL A 41 6.85 2.69 -1.45
C VAL A 41 6.40 1.28 -1.84
N LYS A 42 6.27 0.32 -0.91
CA LYS A 42 5.77 -1.02 -1.24
C LYS A 42 4.28 -1.02 -1.61
N ARG A 43 3.49 -0.06 -1.11
CA ARG A 43 2.09 0.10 -1.54
C ARG A 43 1.98 0.51 -3.01
N LEU A 44 2.93 1.31 -3.50
CA LEU A 44 2.96 1.81 -4.89
C LEU A 44 3.10 0.71 -5.96
N GLU A 45 3.38 -0.54 -5.56
CA GLU A 45 3.46 -1.64 -6.51
C GLU A 45 2.15 -1.88 -7.26
N VAL A 46 1.03 -1.64 -6.60
CA VAL A 46 -0.33 -1.87 -7.11
C VAL A 46 -1.27 -0.68 -6.84
N GLU A 47 -0.86 0.25 -5.98
CA GLU A 47 -1.62 1.45 -5.62
C GLU A 47 -0.90 2.71 -6.16
N THR A 48 -1.55 3.86 -5.98
CA THR A 48 -1.01 5.19 -6.30
C THR A 48 -1.13 6.05 -5.05
N ALA A 49 -0.12 6.85 -4.72
CA ALA A 49 -0.20 7.84 -3.65
C ALA A 49 -0.36 9.24 -4.22
N PHE A 50 -1.23 10.04 -3.61
CA PHE A 50 -1.34 11.46 -3.94
C PHE A 50 -0.28 12.25 -3.18
N LEU A 51 0.58 12.97 -3.91
CA LEU A 51 1.51 13.93 -3.30
C LEU A 51 0.80 15.28 -3.11
N SER A 52 0.66 16.05 -4.18
CA SER A 52 0.20 17.42 -4.06
C SER A 52 -0.47 17.93 -5.33
N THR A 53 -1.06 19.12 -5.19
CA THR A 53 -1.57 19.96 -6.26
C THR A 53 -1.00 21.35 -6.03
N ALA A 54 -0.59 22.01 -7.11
CA ALA A 54 -0.03 23.35 -7.07
C ALA A 54 -0.51 24.16 -8.27
N ASN A 55 -0.78 25.44 -8.06
CA ASN A 55 -1.06 26.38 -9.14
C ASN A 55 0.26 26.87 -9.73
N VAL A 56 0.44 26.66 -11.03
CA VAL A 56 1.63 27.14 -11.75
C VAL A 56 1.25 28.37 -12.57
N PRO A 57 1.98 29.51 -12.45
CA PRO A 57 1.71 30.67 -13.27
C PRO A 57 1.83 30.35 -14.76
N VAL A 58 0.84 30.79 -15.55
CA VAL A 58 0.73 30.46 -16.99
C VAL A 58 1.85 31.05 -17.86
N ASN A 59 2.63 31.99 -17.33
CA ASN A 59 3.75 32.66 -18.02
C ASN A 59 5.12 32.05 -17.68
N SER A 60 5.16 30.85 -17.10
CA SER A 60 6.42 30.26 -16.58
C SER A 60 7.33 29.66 -17.66
N GLY A 61 6.92 29.64 -18.94
CA GLY A 61 7.67 28.99 -20.01
C GLY A 61 7.58 27.45 -19.96
N SER A 62 8.51 26.75 -20.60
CA SER A 62 8.62 25.29 -20.56
C SER A 62 9.54 24.83 -19.44
N PHE A 63 9.17 23.75 -18.77
CA PHE A 63 9.96 23.10 -17.74
C PHE A 63 10.63 21.84 -18.30
N SER A 64 11.95 21.75 -18.18
CA SER A 64 12.74 20.61 -18.67
C SER A 64 13.11 19.61 -17.58
N SER A 65 12.84 19.89 -16.31
CA SER A 65 13.20 18.99 -15.21
C SER A 65 12.23 19.07 -14.03
N LEU A 66 12.22 18.01 -13.22
CA LEU A 66 11.67 18.01 -11.87
C LEU A 66 12.76 17.56 -10.89
N SER A 67 13.03 18.38 -9.88
CA SER A 67 13.90 18.04 -8.76
C SER A 67 13.07 17.57 -7.58
N LEU A 68 13.30 16.35 -7.10
CA LEU A 68 12.66 15.78 -5.93
C LEU A 68 13.69 15.64 -4.79
N ILE A 69 13.27 15.96 -3.58
CA ILE A 69 14.07 15.83 -2.36
C ILE A 69 13.32 14.91 -1.40
N PHE A 70 14.04 13.89 -0.92
CA PHE A 70 13.55 12.88 0.00
C PHE A 70 14.22 13.05 1.37
N ALA A 71 13.59 12.54 2.42
CA ALA A 71 14.12 12.56 3.78
C ALA A 71 13.64 11.35 4.59
N ASN A 72 14.39 11.04 5.64
CA ASN A 72 14.03 10.06 6.67
C ASN A 72 13.53 8.71 6.10
N PRO A 73 14.31 8.04 5.22
CA PRO A 73 13.91 6.71 4.78
C PRO A 73 13.93 5.73 5.95
N GLU A 74 12.92 4.87 6.04
CA GLU A 74 12.83 3.77 6.99
C GLU A 74 12.48 2.49 6.21
N LEU A 75 13.36 1.48 6.30
CA LEU A 75 13.26 0.26 5.50
C LEU A 75 13.17 -0.95 6.43
N THR A 76 12.13 -1.76 6.22
CA THR A 76 11.98 -3.06 6.89
C THR A 76 12.06 -4.17 5.89
N PHE A 77 12.94 -5.12 6.18
CA PHE A 77 13.30 -6.18 5.25
C PHE A 77 13.56 -7.50 5.97
N GLN A 78 13.42 -8.60 5.24
CA GLN A 78 13.90 -9.91 5.66
C GLN A 78 15.27 -10.19 5.01
N ASN A 79 16.27 -10.57 5.82
CA ASN A 79 17.54 -11.03 5.29
C ASN A 79 17.43 -12.51 4.87
N ASN A 80 17.47 -12.79 3.58
CA ASN A 80 17.37 -14.15 3.02
C ASN A 80 18.72 -14.75 2.61
N THR A 81 19.83 -14.12 3.01
CA THR A 81 21.15 -14.71 2.80
C THR A 81 21.36 -15.94 3.67
N LYS A 82 22.34 -16.78 3.31
CA LYS A 82 22.69 -17.97 4.11
C LYS A 82 23.61 -17.57 5.27
N PRO A 83 23.48 -18.22 6.44
CA PRO A 83 24.47 -18.06 7.52
C PRO A 83 25.90 -18.26 7.02
N PRO A 84 26.87 -17.43 7.46
CA PRO A 84 26.77 -16.40 8.52
C PRO A 84 26.52 -14.96 7.99
N VAL A 85 26.06 -14.79 6.76
CA VAL A 85 25.98 -13.46 6.13
C VAL A 85 24.94 -12.58 6.82
N THR A 86 25.35 -11.42 7.30
CA THR A 86 24.45 -10.39 7.84
C THR A 86 24.36 -9.22 6.87
N ILE A 87 23.20 -8.60 6.79
CA ILE A 87 22.97 -7.38 6.01
C ILE A 87 22.55 -6.28 6.98
N ALA A 88 23.33 -5.19 7.06
CA ALA A 88 23.08 -4.10 8.00
C ALA A 88 22.87 -4.56 9.47
N GLY A 89 23.58 -5.63 9.88
CA GLY A 89 23.43 -6.23 11.22
C GLY A 89 22.24 -7.18 11.37
N CYS A 90 21.39 -7.32 10.35
CA CYS A 90 20.27 -8.26 10.34
C CYS A 90 20.75 -9.69 10.08
N ALA A 91 20.39 -10.62 10.95
CA ALA A 91 20.74 -12.03 10.82
C ALA A 91 19.95 -12.74 9.70
N PRO A 92 20.50 -13.80 9.09
CA PRO A 92 19.75 -14.67 8.17
C PRO A 92 18.39 -15.11 8.73
N GLY A 93 17.34 -14.98 7.92
CA GLY A 93 15.95 -15.28 8.23
C GLY A 93 15.26 -14.30 9.18
N ALA A 94 15.97 -13.27 9.68
CA ALA A 94 15.39 -12.26 10.54
C ALA A 94 14.75 -11.13 9.73
N VAL A 95 13.72 -10.51 10.32
CA VAL A 95 13.12 -9.26 9.85
C VAL A 95 13.69 -8.12 10.68
N CYS A 96 14.24 -7.12 10.01
CA CYS A 96 14.87 -5.98 10.67
C CYS A 96 14.43 -4.67 10.03
N GLN A 97 14.31 -3.64 10.86
CA GLN A 97 14.13 -2.26 10.42
C GLN A 97 15.48 -1.53 10.48
N ILE A 98 15.77 -0.74 9.45
CA ILE A 98 16.94 0.12 9.37
C ILE A 98 16.54 1.50 8.87
N LYS A 99 17.37 2.51 9.14
CA LYS A 99 17.30 3.83 8.52
C LYS A 99 18.38 3.91 7.46
N PRO A 100 18.12 3.54 6.20
CA PRO A 100 19.16 3.50 5.19
C PRO A 100 19.70 4.90 4.93
N THR A 101 20.97 4.98 4.56
CA THR A 101 21.62 6.24 4.16
C THR A 101 21.84 6.25 2.66
N GLY A 102 22.21 7.41 2.10
CA GLY A 102 22.59 7.53 0.70
C GLY A 102 22.09 8.80 0.04
N THR A 103 21.90 8.76 -1.28
CA THR A 103 21.51 9.92 -2.08
C THR A 103 20.00 10.11 -2.04
N LEU A 104 19.53 11.20 -1.44
CA LEU A 104 18.11 11.50 -1.23
C LEU A 104 17.56 12.58 -2.19
N THR A 105 18.18 12.75 -3.35
CA THR A 105 17.77 13.74 -4.34
C THR A 105 17.67 13.09 -5.71
N ALA A 106 16.60 13.38 -6.43
CA ALA A 106 16.40 12.95 -7.81
C ALA A 106 16.24 14.18 -8.71
N ASN A 107 17.01 14.24 -9.79
CA ASN A 107 16.83 15.25 -10.84
C ASN A 107 16.40 14.54 -12.12
N VAL A 108 15.11 14.62 -12.42
CA VAL A 108 14.52 13.91 -13.56
C VAL A 108 14.37 14.88 -14.73
N THR A 109 14.86 14.48 -15.90
CA THR A 109 14.65 15.24 -17.14
C THR A 109 13.27 14.94 -17.69
N LEU A 110 12.51 16.00 -18.03
CA LEU A 110 11.21 15.90 -18.67
C LEU A 110 11.39 15.89 -20.18
N ASN A 111 11.00 14.79 -20.84
CA ASN A 111 11.07 14.64 -22.28
C ASN A 111 9.74 14.08 -22.84
N PRO A 112 8.94 14.88 -23.58
CA PRO A 112 9.19 16.29 -23.92
C PRO A 112 9.14 17.21 -22.69
N ALA A 113 9.71 18.41 -22.82
CA ALA A 113 9.60 19.44 -21.80
C ALA A 113 8.12 19.73 -21.49
N LEU A 114 7.79 19.92 -20.22
CA LEU A 114 6.45 20.21 -19.76
C LEU A 114 6.08 21.67 -20.06
N THR A 115 4.97 21.87 -20.77
CA THR A 115 4.37 23.19 -20.98
C THR A 115 3.01 23.23 -20.30
N ILE A 116 2.82 24.18 -19.38
CA ILE A 116 1.55 24.38 -18.69
C ILE A 116 0.84 25.56 -19.34
N SER A 117 -0.41 25.36 -19.76
CA SER A 117 -1.24 26.40 -20.37
C SER A 117 -2.42 26.76 -19.47
N ALA A 118 -2.94 27.97 -19.63
CA ALA A 118 -4.05 28.47 -18.82
C ALA A 118 -5.25 27.52 -18.92
N ASN A 119 -5.83 27.16 -17.78
CA ASN A 119 -7.00 26.27 -17.65
C ASN A 119 -6.80 24.87 -18.24
N ASN A 120 -5.56 24.46 -18.50
CA ASN A 120 -5.23 23.11 -18.95
C ASN A 120 -4.33 22.44 -17.90
N PRO A 121 -4.92 21.78 -16.91
CA PRO A 121 -4.17 21.12 -15.87
C PRO A 121 -3.42 19.90 -16.42
N THR A 122 -2.26 19.64 -15.84
CA THR A 122 -1.40 18.52 -16.24
C THR A 122 -1.08 17.67 -15.01
N GLY A 123 -1.29 16.37 -15.13
CA GLY A 123 -0.87 15.41 -14.12
C GLY A 123 0.59 15.00 -14.34
N MET A 124 1.30 14.72 -13.26
CA MET A 124 2.60 14.05 -13.32
C MET A 124 2.55 12.85 -12.39
N GLN A 125 2.83 11.68 -12.94
CA GLN A 125 2.99 10.46 -12.19
C GLN A 125 4.48 10.21 -11.97
N VAL A 126 4.86 10.03 -10.72
CA VAL A 126 6.23 9.71 -10.30
C VAL A 126 6.27 8.21 -10.02
N ASP A 127 7.07 7.46 -10.77
CA ASP A 127 7.29 6.03 -10.56
C ASP A 127 8.65 5.82 -9.87
N VAL A 128 8.63 5.05 -8.78
CA VAL A 128 9.80 4.66 -8.01
C VAL A 128 10.17 3.22 -8.36
N ASN A 129 11.42 3.00 -8.77
CA ASN A 129 11.97 1.69 -9.06
C ASN A 129 12.81 1.21 -7.88
N LEU A 130 12.23 0.37 -7.02
CA LEU A 130 12.88 -0.20 -5.84
C LEU A 130 14.18 -0.94 -6.16
N ALA A 131 14.22 -1.70 -7.25
CA ALA A 131 15.39 -2.49 -7.66
C ALA A 131 16.62 -1.61 -7.96
N LYS A 132 16.39 -0.41 -8.51
CA LYS A 132 17.46 0.56 -8.75
C LYS A 132 17.73 1.47 -7.55
N LEU A 133 16.74 1.61 -6.67
CA LEU A 133 16.80 2.47 -5.51
C LEU A 133 17.66 1.87 -4.41
N LEU A 134 17.59 0.55 -4.21
CA LEU A 134 18.30 -0.14 -3.15
C LEU A 134 19.52 -0.88 -3.70
N SER A 135 20.67 -0.65 -3.09
CA SER A 135 21.87 -1.47 -3.33
C SER A 135 21.79 -2.82 -2.59
N ASN A 136 22.70 -3.75 -2.89
CA ASN A 136 22.86 -5.00 -2.15
C ASN A 136 23.18 -4.82 -0.65
N SER A 137 23.69 -3.64 -0.26
CA SER A 137 23.93 -3.28 1.14
C SER A 137 22.82 -2.40 1.73
N LEU A 138 21.69 -2.25 1.01
CA LEU A 138 20.53 -1.48 1.41
C LEU A 138 20.78 0.04 1.59
N VAL A 139 21.84 0.57 0.98
CA VAL A 139 22.00 2.01 0.74
C VAL A 139 20.99 2.45 -0.31
N VAL A 140 20.32 3.59 -0.07
CA VAL A 140 19.35 4.19 -1.01
C VAL A 140 20.02 5.14 -2.00
N ASP A 141 19.58 5.12 -3.26
CA ASP A 141 20.02 6.06 -4.29
C ASP A 141 18.86 6.52 -5.18
N PHE A 142 18.32 7.70 -4.88
CA PHE A 142 17.27 8.34 -5.66
C PHE A 142 17.76 8.97 -6.98
N SER A 143 19.07 8.98 -7.25
CA SER A 143 19.65 9.64 -8.43
C SER A 143 19.85 8.71 -9.64
N ASN A 144 19.98 7.39 -9.42
CA ASN A 144 20.41 6.43 -10.45
C ASN A 144 19.28 5.89 -11.34
N GLY A 145 18.40 6.76 -11.85
CA GLY A 145 17.25 6.35 -12.66
C GLY A 145 16.26 5.47 -11.89
N SER A 146 16.30 5.54 -10.56
CA SER A 146 15.33 4.95 -9.65
C SER A 146 14.02 5.72 -9.64
N ILE A 147 14.00 6.97 -10.12
CA ILE A 147 12.79 7.75 -10.34
C ILE A 147 12.56 7.96 -11.84
N THR A 148 11.33 7.76 -12.28
CA THR A 148 10.87 8.19 -13.61
C THR A 148 9.58 8.99 -13.50
N ILE A 149 9.32 9.83 -14.50
CA ILE A 149 8.13 10.68 -14.54
C ILE A 149 7.41 10.48 -15.87
N THR A 150 6.11 10.27 -15.78
CA THR A 150 5.18 10.29 -16.92
C THR A 150 4.19 11.43 -16.74
N GLN A 151 3.85 12.12 -17.83
CA GLN A 151 2.78 13.10 -17.81
C GLN A 151 1.45 12.37 -17.97
N SER A 152 0.55 12.53 -17.00
CA SER A 152 -0.81 11.98 -17.07
C SER A 152 -1.70 12.94 -17.84
N GLN A 153 -2.46 12.40 -18.78
CA GLN A 153 -3.52 13.11 -19.48
C GLN A 153 -4.86 12.86 -18.78
N VAL A 154 -5.80 13.77 -18.96
CA VAL A 154 -7.18 13.58 -18.47
C VAL A 154 -7.75 12.29 -19.07
N GLN A 155 -8.17 11.37 -18.21
CA GLN A 155 -8.77 10.09 -18.57
C GLN A 155 -10.18 10.29 -19.16
N PRO A 156 -10.70 9.32 -19.95
CA PRO A 156 -12.08 9.31 -20.40
C PRO A 156 -13.04 9.33 -19.20
N GLY A 157 -13.73 10.46 -18.98
CA GLY A 157 -14.52 10.71 -17.77
C GLY A 157 -14.19 12.03 -17.09
N GLY A 158 -13.13 12.70 -17.53
CA GLY A 158 -12.77 14.05 -17.06
C GLY A 158 -11.89 14.06 -15.82
N GLU A 159 -11.41 12.91 -15.34
CA GLU A 159 -10.52 12.79 -14.18
C GLU A 159 -9.04 12.67 -14.60
N LEU A 160 -8.12 13.10 -13.74
CA LEU A 160 -6.68 12.94 -13.98
C LEU A 160 -6.17 11.57 -13.52
N GLU A 161 -6.59 11.13 -12.34
CA GLU A 161 -6.05 9.94 -11.69
C GLU A 161 -7.02 9.38 -10.65
N ASP A 162 -7.00 8.06 -10.47
CA ASP A 162 -7.65 7.38 -9.36
C ASP A 162 -6.64 7.15 -8.22
N VAL A 163 -7.06 7.42 -6.98
CA VAL A 163 -6.26 7.19 -5.78
C VAL A 163 -7.08 6.30 -4.85
N ASP A 164 -6.78 5.01 -4.89
CA ASP A 164 -7.55 3.99 -4.18
C ASP A 164 -7.03 3.77 -2.75
N ASP A 165 -7.94 3.33 -1.86
CA ASP A 165 -7.61 2.83 -0.54
C ASP A 165 -6.82 3.79 0.37
N VAL A 166 -7.19 5.07 0.34
CA VAL A 166 -6.67 6.05 1.30
C VAL A 166 -7.41 5.91 2.62
N SER A 167 -6.74 5.36 3.61
CA SER A 167 -7.25 5.20 4.96
C SER A 167 -6.86 6.37 5.86
N GLY A 168 -7.72 6.70 6.82
CA GLY A 168 -7.42 7.70 7.83
C GLY A 168 -8.56 7.95 8.81
N THR A 169 -8.36 8.96 9.66
CA THR A 169 -9.36 9.48 10.59
C THR A 169 -9.91 10.81 10.09
N VAL A 170 -11.23 10.94 10.05
CA VAL A 170 -11.89 12.19 9.66
C VAL A 170 -11.66 13.23 10.76
N VAL A 171 -11.05 14.35 10.41
CA VAL A 171 -10.70 15.42 11.37
C VAL A 171 -11.61 16.64 11.24
N LYS A 172 -12.32 16.78 10.12
CA LYS A 172 -13.25 17.88 9.87
C LYS A 172 -14.35 17.44 8.92
N VAL A 173 -15.58 17.90 9.16
CA VAL A 173 -16.73 17.70 8.26
C VAL A 173 -17.43 19.04 8.05
N ASP A 174 -17.72 19.37 6.80
CA ASP A 174 -18.58 20.47 6.38
C ASP A 174 -19.74 19.90 5.55
N THR A 175 -20.88 19.71 6.22
CA THR A 175 -22.09 19.15 5.60
C THR A 175 -22.74 20.10 4.60
N ALA A 176 -22.54 21.41 4.73
CA ALA A 176 -23.09 22.40 3.81
C ALA A 176 -22.31 22.40 2.49
N ALA A 177 -20.98 22.34 2.56
CA ALA A 177 -20.11 22.23 1.39
C ALA A 177 -19.99 20.80 0.83
N LYS A 178 -20.54 19.80 1.53
CA LYS A 178 -20.33 18.36 1.29
C LYS A 178 -18.85 17.99 1.19
N THR A 179 -18.05 18.44 2.17
CA THR A 179 -16.61 18.15 2.21
C THR A 179 -16.16 17.64 3.57
N PHE A 180 -15.05 16.88 3.59
CA PHE A 180 -14.39 16.48 4.82
C PHE A 180 -12.86 16.50 4.66
N ASP A 181 -12.16 16.58 5.79
CA ASP A 181 -10.70 16.44 5.85
C ASP A 181 -10.35 15.10 6.49
N LEU A 182 -9.38 14.39 5.90
CA LEU A 182 -8.94 13.07 6.33
C LEU A 182 -7.46 13.12 6.73
N GLN A 183 -7.16 12.80 8.00
CA GLN A 183 -5.78 12.62 8.46
C GLN A 183 -5.39 11.15 8.30
N THR A 184 -4.40 10.88 7.47
CA THR A 184 -3.86 9.54 7.21
C THR A 184 -3.03 9.03 8.39
N SER A 185 -2.77 7.72 8.44
CA SER A 185 -1.89 7.09 9.44
C SER A 185 -0.43 7.60 9.36
N GLN A 186 -0.04 8.15 8.22
CA GLN A 186 1.23 8.82 7.95
C GLN A 186 1.23 10.32 8.33
N ASN A 187 0.27 10.75 9.16
CA ASN A 187 0.11 12.12 9.64
C ASN A 187 -0.03 13.21 8.55
N THR A 188 -0.36 12.81 7.32
CA THR A 188 -0.69 13.73 6.22
C THR A 188 -2.20 13.99 6.21
N THR A 189 -2.60 15.27 6.16
CA THR A 189 -4.02 15.65 6.08
C THR A 189 -4.43 15.97 4.65
N LEU A 190 -5.36 15.19 4.11
CA LEU A 190 -6.04 15.47 2.85
C LEU A 190 -7.24 16.38 3.13
N THR A 191 -7.15 17.63 2.70
CA THR A 191 -8.20 18.64 2.96
C THR A 191 -9.21 18.74 1.82
N GLY A 192 -10.47 18.99 2.15
CA GLY A 192 -11.53 19.35 1.21
C GLY A 192 -11.93 18.23 0.26
N ILE A 193 -11.90 16.97 0.72
CA ILE A 193 -12.41 15.84 -0.06
C ILE A 193 -13.91 16.06 -0.26
N LYS A 194 -14.33 16.24 -1.52
CA LYS A 194 -15.74 16.44 -1.88
C LYS A 194 -16.48 15.12 -1.93
N VAL A 195 -17.74 15.17 -1.53
CA VAL A 195 -18.70 14.08 -1.61
C VAL A 195 -19.86 14.53 -2.48
N ASP A 196 -20.21 13.72 -3.47
CA ASP A 196 -21.31 14.00 -4.39
C ASP A 196 -22.34 12.88 -4.38
N ASP A 197 -23.36 12.99 -5.23
CA ASP A 197 -24.45 12.02 -5.26
C ASP A 197 -24.06 10.69 -5.93
N ASN A 198 -22.85 10.59 -6.49
CA ASN A 198 -22.27 9.35 -7.03
C ASN A 198 -21.35 8.65 -6.02
N THR A 199 -21.00 9.29 -4.91
CA THR A 199 -20.19 8.68 -3.85
C THR A 199 -20.93 7.48 -3.26
N LYS A 200 -20.31 6.31 -3.32
CA LYS A 200 -20.81 5.09 -2.69
C LYS A 200 -20.41 5.05 -1.22
N PHE A 201 -21.32 4.62 -0.35
CA PHE A 201 -21.03 4.39 1.06
C PHE A 201 -21.09 2.88 1.32
N GLU A 202 -20.03 2.34 1.90
CA GLU A 202 -19.94 0.94 2.31
C GLU A 202 -19.81 0.86 3.84
N ASP A 203 -20.46 -0.16 4.42
CA ASP A 203 -20.50 -0.44 5.86
C ASP A 203 -21.00 0.70 6.75
N CYS A 204 -21.61 1.73 6.17
CA CYS A 204 -22.33 2.75 6.90
C CYS A 204 -23.72 2.25 7.33
N THR A 205 -24.03 2.37 8.61
CA THR A 205 -25.36 2.04 9.18
C THR A 205 -26.31 3.24 9.26
N GLY A 206 -25.91 4.41 8.78
CA GLY A 206 -26.73 5.62 8.76
C GLY A 206 -28.00 5.45 7.92
N ASN A 207 -29.11 6.06 8.37
CA ASN A 207 -30.40 5.96 7.67
C ASN A 207 -31.03 7.35 7.44
N PRO A 208 -31.18 7.81 6.18
CA PRO A 208 -30.70 7.16 4.96
C PRO A 208 -29.17 7.14 4.88
N VAL A 209 -28.62 6.20 4.11
CA VAL A 209 -27.17 6.08 3.86
C VAL A 209 -26.74 7.26 2.98
N ASN A 210 -26.11 8.27 3.60
CA ASN A 210 -25.67 9.49 2.93
C ASN A 210 -24.51 10.17 3.70
N PHE A 211 -23.93 11.21 3.11
CA PHE A 211 -22.80 11.93 3.70
C PHE A 211 -23.03 12.39 5.15
N ALA A 212 -24.17 13.04 5.40
CA ALA A 212 -24.48 13.62 6.72
C ALA A 212 -24.66 12.58 7.82
N ASN A 213 -25.00 11.34 7.47
CA ASN A 213 -25.24 10.25 8.41
C ASN A 213 -24.11 9.21 8.45
N CYS A 214 -23.15 9.29 7.52
CA CYS A 214 -22.09 8.27 7.35
C CYS A 214 -20.68 8.79 7.63
N VAL A 215 -20.48 10.11 7.71
CA VAL A 215 -19.15 10.71 7.87
C VAL A 215 -19.18 11.75 8.98
N HIS A 216 -18.51 11.45 10.08
CA HIS A 216 -18.39 12.30 11.25
C HIS A 216 -16.93 12.46 11.66
N VAL A 217 -16.64 13.50 12.43
CA VAL A 217 -15.32 13.68 13.04
C VAL A 217 -15.00 12.48 13.93
N ASN A 218 -13.77 12.00 13.84
CA ASN A 218 -13.21 10.78 14.45
C ASN A 218 -13.65 9.45 13.83
N ASP A 219 -14.47 9.47 12.77
CA ASP A 219 -14.72 8.25 12.00
C ASP A 219 -13.42 7.81 11.32
N LYS A 220 -13.15 6.50 11.37
CA LYS A 220 -12.07 5.90 10.60
C LYS A 220 -12.67 5.36 9.31
N VAL A 221 -12.15 5.87 8.21
CA VAL A 221 -12.67 5.58 6.88
C VAL A 221 -11.54 5.25 5.94
N GLN A 222 -11.87 4.45 4.94
CA GLN A 222 -11.06 4.24 3.76
C GLN A 222 -11.80 4.86 2.58
N VAL A 223 -11.09 5.60 1.76
CA VAL A 223 -11.66 6.42 0.69
C VAL A 223 -10.96 6.11 -0.63
N ASP A 224 -11.75 5.81 -1.65
CA ASP A 224 -11.29 5.80 -3.03
C ASP A 224 -11.59 7.18 -3.64
N LEU A 225 -10.58 7.84 -4.19
CA LEU A 225 -10.66 9.22 -4.66
C LEU A 225 -10.48 9.30 -6.18
N LYS A 226 -11.20 10.24 -6.79
CA LYS A 226 -10.92 10.78 -8.12
C LYS A 226 -10.22 12.11 -7.96
N LEU A 227 -9.06 12.26 -8.58
CA LEU A 227 -8.42 13.56 -8.73
C LEU A 227 -8.96 14.24 -9.98
N GLN A 228 -9.63 15.37 -9.80
CA GLN A 228 -10.13 16.18 -10.89
C GLN A 228 -9.02 17.08 -11.47
N PRO A 229 -9.17 17.54 -12.71
CA PRO A 229 -8.20 18.39 -13.39
C PRO A 229 -7.89 19.67 -12.61
N ASP A 230 -8.87 20.25 -11.93
CA ASP A 230 -8.69 21.44 -11.07
C ASP A 230 -7.99 21.15 -9.72
N GLY A 231 -7.56 19.90 -9.49
CA GLY A 231 -6.96 19.44 -8.24
C GLY A 231 -7.98 19.10 -7.15
N THR A 232 -9.28 19.21 -7.43
CA THR A 232 -10.34 18.78 -6.52
C THR A 232 -10.27 17.27 -6.30
N LYS A 233 -10.38 16.84 -5.05
CA LYS A 233 -10.52 15.42 -4.68
C LYS A 233 -12.01 15.10 -4.54
N VAL A 234 -12.51 14.10 -5.25
CA VAL A 234 -13.90 13.64 -5.15
C VAL A 234 -13.91 12.20 -4.68
N ALA A 235 -14.65 11.88 -3.61
CA ALA A 235 -14.79 10.51 -3.13
C ALA A 235 -15.65 9.67 -4.10
N LYS A 236 -15.10 8.59 -4.64
CA LYS A 236 -15.85 7.52 -5.34
C LYS A 236 -16.60 6.67 -4.34
N LYS A 237 -15.92 6.37 -3.25
CA LYS A 237 -16.34 5.42 -2.25
C LYS A 237 -15.81 5.82 -0.89
N ILE A 238 -16.64 5.73 0.13
CA ILE A 238 -16.27 5.91 1.53
C ILE A 238 -16.71 4.63 2.26
N GLU A 239 -15.76 3.95 2.87
CA GLU A 239 -15.96 2.70 3.58
C GLU A 239 -15.62 2.88 5.06
N GLN A 240 -16.60 2.69 5.95
CA GLN A 240 -16.34 2.76 7.39
C GLN A 240 -15.45 1.58 7.81
N GLN A 241 -14.38 1.88 8.56
CA GLN A 241 -13.46 0.87 9.07
C GLN A 241 -13.84 0.40 10.48
N ASN A 242 -14.43 1.28 11.29
CA ASN A 242 -14.85 0.98 12.65
C ASN A 242 -16.13 0.13 12.65
N GLU A 243 -16.07 -1.07 13.24
CA GLU A 243 -17.28 -1.81 13.62
C GLU A 243 -17.79 -1.39 15.01
N GLU A 244 -16.90 -0.89 15.86
CA GLU A 244 -17.17 -0.45 17.23
C GLU A 244 -16.63 0.97 17.47
N ALA A 245 -17.28 1.73 18.36
CA ALA A 245 -16.76 3.04 18.76
C ALA A 245 -15.39 2.88 19.46
N ASN A 246 -14.42 3.72 19.08
CA ASN A 246 -13.04 3.70 19.60
C ASN A 246 -12.29 2.39 19.34
N GLU A 247 -12.69 1.62 18.33
CA GLU A 247 -11.94 0.44 17.89
C GLU A 247 -10.50 0.82 17.55
N GLU A 248 -9.52 0.06 18.02
CA GLU A 248 -8.09 0.32 17.77
C GLU A 248 -7.57 -0.75 16.81
N ASP A 249 -7.41 -0.39 15.54
CA ASP A 249 -6.95 -1.30 14.51
C ASP A 249 -5.50 -1.03 14.10
N LEU A 250 -4.77 -2.12 13.88
CA LEU A 250 -3.41 -2.13 13.36
C LEU A 250 -3.36 -3.08 12.16
N GLU A 251 -3.03 -2.57 10.98
CA GLU A 251 -2.86 -3.35 9.76
C GLU A 251 -1.38 -3.62 9.50
N GLY A 252 -1.05 -4.82 9.01
CA GLY A 252 0.33 -5.21 8.72
C GLY A 252 0.49 -6.57 8.05
N ILE A 253 1.72 -6.82 7.61
CA ILE A 253 2.09 -8.01 6.85
C ILE A 253 2.66 -9.06 7.80
N ILE A 254 2.07 -10.25 7.81
CA ILE A 254 2.54 -11.38 8.61
C ILE A 254 3.91 -11.84 8.10
N THR A 255 4.89 -11.93 9.00
CA THR A 255 6.25 -12.41 8.71
C THR A 255 6.56 -13.75 9.35
N SER A 256 5.81 -14.14 10.38
CA SER A 256 5.91 -15.46 11.02
C SER A 256 4.59 -15.83 11.70
N VAL A 257 4.29 -17.13 11.75
CA VAL A 257 3.14 -17.69 12.48
C VAL A 257 3.63 -18.79 13.42
N ASP A 258 3.31 -18.67 14.70
CA ASP A 258 3.50 -19.71 15.71
C ASP A 258 2.13 -20.15 16.24
N THR A 259 1.61 -21.22 15.63
CA THR A 259 0.31 -21.78 15.98
C THR A 259 0.30 -22.48 17.33
N ALA A 260 1.47 -22.89 17.86
CA ALA A 260 1.58 -23.50 19.18
C ALA A 260 1.52 -22.47 20.30
N ALA A 261 2.16 -21.30 20.09
CA ALA A 261 2.11 -20.18 21.02
C ALA A 261 0.88 -19.26 20.83
N ASN A 262 0.07 -19.50 19.78
CA ASN A 262 -1.01 -18.62 19.34
C ASN A 262 -0.54 -17.17 19.09
N THR A 263 0.63 -17.02 18.44
CA THR A 263 1.23 -15.72 18.13
C THR A 263 1.60 -15.59 16.67
N ILE A 264 1.60 -14.35 16.18
CA ILE A 264 2.16 -13.98 14.89
C ILE A 264 3.19 -12.86 15.06
N GLN A 265 4.15 -12.80 14.15
CA GLN A 265 4.95 -11.59 13.93
C GLN A 265 4.39 -10.89 12.70
N MET A 266 4.21 -9.58 12.77
CA MET A 266 3.80 -8.77 11.63
C MET A 266 4.62 -7.49 11.55
N VAL A 267 4.78 -6.94 10.36
CA VAL A 267 5.30 -5.59 10.15
C VAL A 267 4.09 -4.67 9.98
N ALA A 268 3.92 -3.70 10.89
CA ALA A 268 2.80 -2.77 10.81
C ALA A 268 2.98 -1.81 9.63
N VAL A 269 1.93 -1.62 8.84
CA VAL A 269 1.92 -0.75 7.65
C VAL A 269 0.83 0.31 7.70
N GLU A 270 -0.13 0.16 8.60
CA GLU A 270 -1.15 1.17 8.87
C GLU A 270 -1.59 1.08 10.34
N ASN A 271 -1.67 2.24 10.98
CA ASN A 271 -2.01 2.36 12.39
C ASN A 271 -3.16 3.35 12.54
N LEU A 272 -4.35 2.82 12.75
CA LEU A 272 -5.52 3.61 13.13
C LEU A 272 -5.71 3.58 14.66
N SER A 273 -4.80 2.99 15.44
CA SER A 273 -4.87 2.94 16.90
C SER A 273 -4.26 4.19 17.55
N LEU A 274 -4.31 4.28 18.89
CA LEU A 274 -3.58 5.31 19.64
C LEU A 274 -2.11 4.96 19.88
N LEU A 275 -1.58 3.96 19.15
CA LEU A 275 -0.18 3.60 19.21
C LEU A 275 0.69 4.72 18.62
N PRO A 276 1.93 4.91 19.12
CA PRO A 276 2.86 5.84 18.50
C PRO A 276 3.08 5.50 17.01
N GLY A 277 3.25 6.53 16.17
CA GLY A 277 3.53 6.34 14.74
C GLY A 277 4.81 5.54 14.48
N THR A 278 5.75 5.49 15.43
CA THR A 278 6.98 4.68 15.36
C THR A 278 6.74 3.17 15.26
N ILE A 279 5.50 2.71 15.49
CA ILE A 279 5.15 1.30 15.27
C ILE A 279 5.08 0.94 13.78
N LEU A 280 4.82 1.92 12.91
CA LEU A 280 4.83 1.72 11.48
C LEU A 280 6.23 1.31 11.00
N GLY A 281 6.26 0.40 10.03
CA GLY A 281 7.47 -0.27 9.57
C GLY A 281 8.10 -1.23 10.58
N SER A 282 7.75 -1.19 11.87
CA SER A 282 8.40 -2.03 12.89
C SER A 282 7.84 -3.47 12.91
N PRO A 283 8.68 -4.50 13.12
CA PRO A 283 8.20 -5.84 13.43
C PRO A 283 7.61 -5.88 14.83
N VAL A 284 6.37 -6.33 14.96
CA VAL A 284 5.62 -6.45 16.21
C VAL A 284 5.12 -7.87 16.43
N THR A 285 5.17 -8.30 17.68
CA THR A 285 4.55 -9.57 18.09
C THR A 285 3.08 -9.33 18.45
N VAL A 286 2.21 -10.17 17.90
CA VAL A 286 0.78 -10.17 18.22
C VAL A 286 0.40 -11.52 18.85
N SER A 287 -0.21 -11.46 20.03
CA SER A 287 -0.85 -12.59 20.68
C SER A 287 -2.32 -12.63 20.31
N VAL A 288 -2.74 -13.73 19.68
CA VAL A 288 -4.11 -13.95 19.25
C VAL A 288 -4.86 -14.64 20.39
N ALA A 289 -5.99 -14.09 20.83
CA ALA A 289 -6.81 -14.72 21.85
C ALA A 289 -7.39 -16.05 21.35
N ASN A 290 -7.58 -17.02 22.25
CA ASN A 290 -8.11 -18.35 21.88
C ASN A 290 -9.51 -18.31 21.26
N ASN A 291 -10.30 -17.28 21.60
CA ASN A 291 -11.64 -17.03 21.06
C ASN A 291 -11.67 -15.87 20.07
N ALA A 292 -10.51 -15.51 19.48
CA ALA A 292 -10.44 -14.43 18.52
C ALA A 292 -11.35 -14.71 17.32
N LYS A 293 -12.02 -13.66 16.84
CA LYS A 293 -12.85 -13.72 15.64
C LYS A 293 -11.96 -13.59 14.40
N PHE A 294 -12.17 -14.46 13.43
CA PHE A 294 -11.52 -14.38 12.12
C PHE A 294 -12.55 -13.93 11.09
N GLN A 295 -12.21 -12.89 10.35
CA GLN A 295 -13.11 -12.24 9.38
C GLN A 295 -12.38 -12.01 8.07
N VAL A 296 -13.13 -11.98 6.97
CA VAL A 296 -12.59 -11.64 5.65
C VAL A 296 -13.24 -10.34 5.18
N LYS A 297 -12.41 -9.30 4.96
CA LYS A 297 -12.89 -8.06 4.36
C LYS A 297 -12.85 -8.18 2.84
N GLN A 298 -13.98 -8.50 2.23
CA GLN A 298 -14.03 -8.84 0.80
C GLN A 298 -13.81 -7.64 -0.14
N LYS A 299 -13.99 -6.39 0.33
CA LYS A 299 -13.83 -5.13 -0.44
C LYS A 299 -14.47 -5.19 -1.84
N GLY A 300 -15.69 -5.72 -1.92
CA GLY A 300 -16.43 -5.84 -3.18
C GLY A 300 -16.05 -7.03 -4.08
N LEU A 301 -15.01 -7.81 -3.73
CA LEU A 301 -14.73 -9.07 -4.41
C LEU A 301 -15.77 -10.13 -4.04
N LYS A 302 -16.27 -10.89 -5.02
CA LYS A 302 -17.04 -12.10 -4.73
C LYS A 302 -16.06 -13.24 -4.43
N VAL A 303 -15.96 -13.62 -3.16
CA VAL A 303 -15.09 -14.70 -2.71
C VAL A 303 -15.90 -15.98 -2.52
N ASP A 304 -15.33 -17.13 -2.90
CA ASP A 304 -15.92 -18.44 -2.62
C ASP A 304 -16.19 -18.59 -1.10
N PRO A 305 -17.43 -18.88 -0.67
CA PRO A 305 -17.75 -19.13 0.74
C PRO A 305 -16.86 -20.19 1.40
N ALA A 306 -16.33 -21.16 0.65
CA ALA A 306 -15.38 -22.14 1.15
C ALA A 306 -14.03 -21.51 1.56
N LEU A 307 -13.54 -20.52 0.79
CA LEU A 307 -12.34 -19.75 1.16
C LEU A 307 -12.62 -18.83 2.35
N VAL A 308 -13.80 -18.20 2.38
CA VAL A 308 -14.18 -17.35 3.53
C VAL A 308 -14.25 -18.18 4.82
N SER A 309 -14.86 -19.36 4.76
CA SER A 309 -14.98 -20.26 5.93
C SER A 309 -13.67 -20.94 6.31
N SER A 310 -12.68 -21.02 5.42
CA SER A 310 -11.35 -21.54 5.76
C SER A 310 -10.52 -20.56 6.60
N PHE A 311 -10.80 -19.25 6.52
CA PHE A 311 -10.19 -18.22 7.35
C PHE A 311 -10.88 -18.12 8.72
N ASN A 312 -10.56 -19.04 9.64
CA ASN A 312 -11.30 -19.21 10.89
C ASN A 312 -10.46 -19.34 12.17
N SER A 313 -9.13 -19.41 12.06
CA SER A 313 -8.23 -19.62 13.20
C SER A 313 -6.79 -19.23 12.88
N ILE A 314 -5.88 -19.27 13.86
CA ILE A 314 -4.47 -18.99 13.61
C ILE A 314 -3.84 -19.94 12.58
N ASN A 315 -4.37 -21.17 12.46
CA ASN A 315 -3.92 -22.14 11.45
C ASN A 315 -4.27 -21.74 10.01
N SER A 316 -5.18 -20.77 9.83
CA SER A 316 -5.51 -20.21 8.52
C SER A 316 -4.61 -19.03 8.12
N LEU A 317 -3.77 -18.55 9.04
CA LEU A 317 -2.83 -17.47 8.77
C LEU A 317 -1.61 -17.98 8.00
N LEU A 318 -1.12 -17.15 7.09
CA LEU A 318 0.07 -17.39 6.29
C LEU A 318 0.99 -16.18 6.33
N VAL A 319 2.29 -16.46 6.22
CA VAL A 319 3.29 -15.43 5.95
C VAL A 319 2.98 -14.75 4.61
N GLY A 320 3.17 -13.42 4.56
CA GLY A 320 2.84 -12.57 3.42
C GLY A 320 1.37 -12.12 3.36
N GLN A 321 0.49 -12.64 4.22
CA GLN A 321 -0.86 -12.09 4.37
C GLN A 321 -0.79 -10.70 5.00
N ASN A 322 -1.56 -9.78 4.45
CA ASN A 322 -1.88 -8.52 5.09
C ASN A 322 -3.14 -8.72 5.95
N VAL A 323 -3.04 -8.40 7.24
CA VAL A 323 -4.13 -8.56 8.20
C VAL A 323 -4.30 -7.29 9.02
N GLU A 324 -5.52 -7.03 9.44
CA GLU A 324 -5.86 -6.03 10.43
C GLU A 324 -6.18 -6.73 11.74
N VAL A 325 -5.54 -6.30 12.82
CA VAL A 325 -5.76 -6.83 14.16
C VAL A 325 -6.38 -5.75 15.03
N ARG A 326 -7.41 -6.14 15.78
CA ARG A 326 -8.02 -5.25 16.77
C ARG A 326 -7.23 -5.30 18.07
N ARG A 327 -6.57 -4.21 18.43
CA ARG A 327 -5.84 -4.10 19.69
C ARG A 327 -6.83 -4.08 20.86
N ARG A 328 -6.59 -4.97 21.82
CA ARG A 328 -7.27 -5.00 23.13
C ARG A 328 -6.31 -4.72 24.29
N GLY A 329 -5.00 -4.78 24.03
CA GLY A 329 -3.96 -4.50 25.01
C GLY A 329 -2.56 -4.60 24.40
N GLY A 330 -1.56 -4.28 25.20
CA GLY A 330 -0.17 -4.22 24.77
C GLY A 330 0.14 -3.03 23.87
N ASP A 331 1.43 -2.74 23.71
CA ASP A 331 1.92 -1.65 22.86
C ASP A 331 2.85 -2.13 21.74
N GLY A 332 3.16 -3.43 21.69
CA GLY A 332 4.03 -4.01 20.67
C GLY A 332 5.49 -3.53 20.76
N SER A 333 5.85 -2.81 21.82
CA SER A 333 7.19 -2.22 22.00
C SER A 333 8.29 -3.26 22.22
N SER A 334 7.90 -4.47 22.64
CA SER A 334 8.79 -5.61 22.81
C SER A 334 8.01 -6.92 22.75
N SER A 335 8.73 -8.04 22.58
CA SER A 335 8.15 -9.38 22.68
C SER A 335 7.55 -9.68 24.06
N SER A 336 7.94 -8.95 25.11
CA SER A 336 7.36 -9.05 26.46
C SER A 336 6.07 -8.24 26.66
N SER A 337 5.75 -7.35 25.72
CA SER A 337 4.53 -6.53 25.67
C SER A 337 3.86 -6.69 24.29
N PRO A 338 3.44 -7.91 23.92
CA PRO A 338 2.85 -8.16 22.61
C PRO A 338 1.52 -7.42 22.47
N ILE A 339 1.16 -7.05 21.24
CA ILE A 339 -0.21 -6.60 20.95
C ILE A 339 -1.14 -7.78 21.19
N VAL A 340 -2.17 -7.59 22.03
CA VAL A 340 -3.19 -8.61 22.27
C VAL A 340 -4.39 -8.32 21.39
N THR A 341 -4.84 -9.32 20.64
CA THR A 341 -6.00 -9.18 19.75
C THR A 341 -7.06 -10.25 19.98
N ASP A 342 -8.32 -9.84 19.88
CA ASP A 342 -9.50 -10.71 19.86
C ASP A 342 -10.15 -10.77 18.46
N ARG A 343 -9.53 -10.16 17.45
CA ARG A 343 -10.02 -10.16 16.07
C ARG A 343 -8.87 -10.06 15.08
N VAL A 344 -8.84 -10.99 14.13
CA VAL A 344 -7.96 -10.92 12.96
C VAL A 344 -8.82 -10.84 11.72
N ARG A 345 -8.62 -9.79 10.92
CA ARG A 345 -9.37 -9.56 9.69
C ARG A 345 -8.42 -9.64 8.50
N LEU A 346 -8.71 -10.52 7.55
CA LEU A 346 -7.94 -10.63 6.31
C LEU A 346 -8.17 -9.38 5.46
N ARG A 347 -7.08 -8.75 5.04
CA ARG A 347 -7.03 -7.58 4.17
C ARG A 347 -6.36 -7.95 2.84
N MET A 348 -6.44 -7.04 1.87
CA MET A 348 -5.77 -7.24 0.58
C MET A 348 -4.25 -7.27 0.80
N SER A 349 -3.66 -8.43 0.50
CA SER A 349 -2.22 -8.68 0.48
C SER A 349 -1.65 -8.22 -0.86
N ARG A 350 -0.37 -7.87 -0.86
CA ARG A 350 0.32 -7.34 -2.03
C ARG A 350 1.73 -7.89 -2.14
N PHE A 351 2.12 -8.30 -3.34
CA PHE A 351 3.49 -8.74 -3.65
C PHE A 351 3.69 -8.80 -5.16
N THR A 352 4.95 -8.86 -5.57
CA THR A 352 5.37 -9.03 -6.96
C THR A 352 5.98 -10.42 -7.15
N ALA A 353 5.59 -11.12 -8.21
CA ALA A 353 6.11 -12.45 -8.53
C ALA A 353 6.04 -12.72 -10.04
N PRO A 354 6.92 -13.57 -10.59
CA PRO A 354 6.81 -14.02 -11.97
C PRO A 354 5.66 -15.02 -12.14
N VAL A 355 4.94 -14.91 -13.25
CA VAL A 355 3.95 -15.90 -13.69
C VAL A 355 4.65 -17.23 -13.94
N LYS A 356 4.17 -18.31 -13.35
CA LYS A 356 4.68 -19.66 -13.54
C LYS A 356 3.96 -20.38 -14.69
N SER A 357 2.63 -20.43 -14.62
CA SER A 357 1.81 -21.06 -15.66
C SER A 357 0.35 -20.59 -15.59
N LYS A 358 -0.36 -20.69 -16.72
CA LYS A 358 -1.81 -20.48 -16.80
C LYS A 358 -2.53 -21.78 -16.45
N THR A 359 -3.54 -21.72 -15.58
CA THR A 359 -4.27 -22.89 -15.08
C THR A 359 -5.73 -22.91 -15.52
N GLY A 360 -6.25 -21.80 -16.04
CA GLY A 360 -7.60 -21.68 -16.57
C GLY A 360 -7.81 -20.35 -17.29
N THR A 361 -9.06 -20.06 -17.67
CA THR A 361 -9.41 -18.81 -18.38
C THR A 361 -9.07 -17.56 -17.58
N ASN A 362 -9.37 -17.59 -16.27
CA ASN A 362 -9.16 -16.47 -15.36
C ASN A 362 -8.21 -16.83 -14.20
N THR A 363 -7.52 -17.97 -14.29
CA THR A 363 -6.65 -18.45 -13.22
C THR A 363 -5.26 -18.77 -13.76
N PHE A 364 -4.26 -18.46 -12.96
CA PHE A 364 -2.86 -18.76 -13.24
C PHE A 364 -2.12 -18.94 -11.92
N THR A 365 -0.85 -19.31 -12.00
CA THR A 365 0.00 -19.48 -10.82
C THR A 365 1.22 -18.60 -10.94
N VAL A 366 1.72 -18.12 -9.81
CA VAL A 366 2.98 -17.38 -9.70
C VAL A 366 4.02 -18.18 -8.95
N ASP A 367 5.28 -18.01 -9.31
CA ASP A 367 6.41 -18.64 -8.63
C ASP A 367 6.91 -17.73 -7.51
N THR A 368 6.82 -18.21 -6.28
CA THR A 368 7.25 -17.50 -5.07
C THR A 368 8.50 -18.11 -4.45
N SER A 369 9.11 -19.11 -5.08
CA SER A 369 10.35 -19.76 -4.59
C SER A 369 11.54 -18.80 -4.53
N GLY A 370 11.52 -17.74 -5.33
CA GLY A 370 12.52 -16.66 -5.30
C GLY A 370 12.29 -15.60 -4.22
N ILE A 371 11.13 -15.62 -3.54
CA ILE A 371 10.75 -14.64 -2.51
C ILE A 371 10.96 -15.28 -1.15
N GLY A 372 11.99 -14.87 -0.43
CA GLY A 372 12.41 -15.54 0.79
C GLY A 372 11.39 -15.52 1.92
N LEU A 373 10.51 -14.52 1.97
CA LEU A 373 9.40 -14.37 2.90
C LEU A 373 8.42 -15.54 2.74
N PHE A 374 8.18 -15.97 1.49
CA PHE A 374 7.33 -17.12 1.19
C PHE A 374 8.11 -18.44 1.21
N HIS A 375 9.28 -18.50 0.58
CA HIS A 375 10.08 -19.72 0.46
C HIS A 375 10.61 -20.21 1.81
N ASN A 376 11.04 -19.30 2.69
CA ASN A 376 11.56 -19.65 4.02
C ASN A 376 10.47 -19.63 5.10
N ALA A 377 9.19 -19.48 4.72
CA ALA A 377 8.08 -19.42 5.65
C ALA A 377 8.00 -20.67 6.53
N LYS A 378 7.58 -20.47 7.78
CA LYS A 378 7.29 -21.53 8.74
C LYS A 378 5.79 -21.52 9.06
N PRO A 379 5.15 -22.70 9.24
CA PRO A 379 5.76 -24.03 9.30
C PRO A 379 6.08 -24.68 7.94
N ALA A 380 5.60 -24.10 6.82
CA ALA A 380 5.81 -24.66 5.49
C ALA A 380 6.12 -23.56 4.47
N ALA A 381 7.02 -23.86 3.55
CA ALA A 381 7.35 -23.00 2.40
C ALA A 381 6.14 -22.80 1.49
N ILE A 382 6.07 -21.62 0.88
CA ILE A 382 5.09 -21.27 -0.15
C ILE A 382 5.88 -20.98 -1.43
N ASP A 383 6.03 -21.99 -2.28
CA ASP A 383 6.80 -21.86 -3.54
C ASP A 383 5.93 -21.47 -4.73
N GLN A 384 4.61 -21.51 -4.55
CA GLN A 384 3.65 -21.16 -5.57
C GLN A 384 2.36 -20.67 -4.94
N ILE A 385 1.75 -19.66 -5.58
CA ILE A 385 0.42 -19.18 -5.23
C ILE A 385 -0.47 -19.29 -6.47
N THR A 386 -1.68 -19.83 -6.30
CA THR A 386 -2.71 -19.81 -7.32
C THR A 386 -3.41 -18.45 -7.28
N VAL A 387 -3.57 -17.80 -8.42
CA VAL A 387 -4.25 -16.52 -8.54
C VAL A 387 -5.57 -16.71 -9.26
N ASP A 388 -6.67 -16.36 -8.59
CA ASP A 388 -7.98 -16.17 -9.21
C ASP A 388 -8.13 -14.70 -9.59
N ALA A 389 -8.07 -14.42 -10.89
CA ALA A 389 -8.19 -13.08 -11.47
C ALA A 389 -9.54 -12.87 -12.16
N SER A 390 -10.58 -13.63 -11.79
CA SER A 390 -11.92 -13.54 -12.39
C SER A 390 -12.58 -12.17 -12.26
N GLN A 391 -12.19 -11.39 -11.25
CA GLN A 391 -12.72 -10.04 -10.97
C GLN A 391 -11.61 -8.99 -10.89
N ALA A 392 -10.38 -9.36 -11.27
CA ALA A 392 -9.25 -8.46 -11.14
C ALA A 392 -9.30 -7.33 -12.17
N GLU A 393 -9.01 -6.11 -11.73
CA GLU A 393 -8.64 -5.03 -12.63
C GLU A 393 -7.21 -5.25 -13.11
N PHE A 394 -7.03 -5.29 -14.43
CA PHE A 394 -5.71 -5.41 -15.05
C PHE A 394 -5.13 -4.04 -15.39
N GLU A 395 -3.85 -3.88 -15.09
CA GLU A 395 -3.05 -2.74 -15.52
C GLU A 395 -1.85 -3.20 -16.36
N PRO A 396 -1.71 -2.72 -17.61
CA PRO A 396 -2.68 -1.88 -18.33
C PRO A 396 -3.97 -2.64 -18.67
N LYS A 397 -5.08 -1.91 -18.87
CA LYS A 397 -6.42 -2.48 -19.14
C LYS A 397 -6.50 -3.39 -20.38
N SER A 398 -5.51 -3.34 -21.26
CA SER A 398 -5.38 -4.23 -22.42
C SER A 398 -4.85 -5.64 -22.07
N VAL A 399 -4.34 -5.85 -20.86
CA VAL A 399 -3.82 -7.13 -20.40
C VAL A 399 -4.95 -7.96 -19.78
N THR A 400 -4.91 -9.27 -20.02
CA THR A 400 -5.76 -10.27 -19.38
C THR A 400 -4.95 -11.54 -19.11
N VAL A 401 -5.51 -12.51 -18.38
CA VAL A 401 -4.87 -13.81 -18.13
C VAL A 401 -4.42 -14.49 -19.43
N SER A 402 -5.20 -14.37 -20.51
CA SER A 402 -4.85 -14.99 -21.81
C SER A 402 -3.52 -14.48 -22.38
N SER A 403 -3.22 -13.19 -22.15
CA SER A 403 -2.02 -12.51 -22.62
C SER A 403 -0.78 -12.72 -21.74
N LEU A 404 -0.94 -13.31 -20.55
CA LEU A 404 0.18 -13.60 -19.65
C LEU A 404 1.03 -14.76 -20.17
N GLN A 405 2.34 -14.67 -19.96
CA GLN A 405 3.34 -15.66 -20.31
C GLN A 405 4.15 -16.05 -19.08
N ALA A 406 4.70 -17.27 -19.07
CA ALA A 406 5.61 -17.68 -17.99
C ALA A 406 6.83 -16.75 -17.96
N GLY A 407 7.22 -16.32 -16.76
CA GLY A 407 8.27 -15.33 -16.52
C GLY A 407 7.80 -13.87 -16.57
N ASP A 408 6.56 -13.58 -16.98
CA ASP A 408 6.01 -12.22 -16.86
C ASP A 408 6.01 -11.80 -15.39
N SER A 409 6.68 -10.69 -15.06
CA SER A 409 6.63 -10.10 -13.73
C SER A 409 5.30 -9.37 -13.53
N ILE A 410 4.57 -9.73 -12.48
CA ILE A 410 3.30 -9.10 -12.14
C ILE A 410 3.28 -8.69 -10.67
N SER A 411 2.66 -7.54 -10.39
CA SER A 411 2.31 -7.16 -9.02
C SER A 411 0.84 -7.46 -8.78
N LEU A 412 0.56 -8.10 -7.66
CA LEU A 412 -0.74 -8.63 -7.28
C LEU A 412 -1.28 -7.85 -6.08
N ARG A 413 -2.59 -7.63 -6.07
CA ARG A 413 -3.34 -7.17 -4.91
C ARG A 413 -4.58 -8.04 -4.74
N GLY A 414 -4.72 -8.71 -3.60
CA GLY A 414 -5.83 -9.65 -3.41
C GLY A 414 -5.90 -10.26 -2.02
N LEU A 415 -6.97 -10.99 -1.74
CA LEU A 415 -7.13 -11.73 -0.50
C LEU A 415 -6.35 -13.04 -0.60
N LEU A 416 -5.28 -13.17 0.16
CA LEU A 416 -4.43 -14.36 0.20
C LEU A 416 -4.97 -15.35 1.24
N PHE A 417 -5.42 -16.51 0.79
CA PHE A 417 -5.93 -17.60 1.61
C PHE A 417 -4.93 -18.75 1.68
N GLY A 418 -4.89 -19.41 2.84
CA GLY A 418 -4.18 -20.67 3.01
C GLY A 418 -5.03 -21.92 2.75
N PRO A 419 -4.47 -23.11 2.99
CA PRO A 419 -3.15 -23.38 3.60
C PRO A 419 -1.97 -23.18 2.64
N ALA A 420 -0.73 -23.16 3.16
CA ALA A 420 0.50 -22.94 2.38
C ALA A 420 0.61 -23.84 1.13
N ALA A 421 0.26 -25.12 1.25
CA ALA A 421 0.33 -26.09 0.15
C ALA A 421 -0.59 -25.76 -1.04
N ASN A 422 -1.68 -25.02 -0.79
CA ASN A 422 -2.69 -24.65 -1.79
C ASN A 422 -3.04 -23.16 -1.69
N ALA A 423 -2.03 -22.32 -1.43
CA ALA A 423 -2.25 -20.90 -1.21
C ALA A 423 -2.93 -20.27 -2.44
N THR A 424 -4.01 -19.54 -2.19
CA THR A 424 -4.85 -18.95 -3.25
C THR A 424 -5.03 -17.47 -2.99
N LEU A 425 -4.68 -16.63 -3.97
CA LEU A 425 -4.95 -15.20 -3.95
C LEU A 425 -6.16 -14.91 -4.85
N VAL A 426 -7.23 -14.40 -4.26
CA VAL A 426 -8.36 -13.83 -5.03
C VAL A 426 -8.00 -12.38 -5.35
N ALA A 427 -7.62 -12.13 -6.60
CA ALA A 427 -7.07 -10.85 -7.04
C ALA A 427 -8.18 -9.83 -7.27
N GLY A 428 -8.02 -8.67 -6.64
CA GLY A 428 -8.74 -7.45 -7.03
C GLY A 428 -7.98 -6.65 -8.07
N LYS A 429 -6.65 -6.76 -8.12
CA LYS A 429 -5.81 -6.04 -9.08
C LYS A 429 -4.59 -6.86 -9.53
N VAL A 430 -4.27 -6.78 -10.82
CA VAL A 430 -3.09 -7.41 -11.43
C VAL A 430 -2.40 -6.37 -12.31
N ARG A 431 -1.17 -5.99 -11.97
CA ARG A 431 -0.35 -5.06 -12.76
C ARG A 431 0.79 -5.81 -13.45
N LYS A 432 0.80 -5.86 -14.77
CA LYS A 432 1.94 -6.38 -15.56
C LYS A 432 3.05 -5.32 -15.61
N ARG A 433 4.30 -5.71 -15.31
CA ARG A 433 5.45 -4.80 -15.19
C ARG A 433 6.29 -4.66 -16.45
#